data_AF-A0A3P9Q2B9-F1
#
_entry.id   AF-A0A3P9Q2B9-F1
#
_cell.length_a   1.000
_cell.length_b   1.000
_cell.length_c   1.000
_cell.angle_alpha   90.00
_cell.angle_beta   90.00
_cell.angle_gamma   90.00
#
_symmetry.space_group_name_H-M   'P 1'
#
loop_
_entity.id
_entity.type
_entity.pdbx_description
1 polymer ?
#
loop_
_entity_poly.entity_id
_entity_poly.type
_entity_poly.pdbx_seq_one_letter_code
_entity_poly.pdbx_strand_id
1 'polypeptide(L)'
;MAEEYAFPVLVELEEGNTPRLKNKLVKYFQSKKSNGGDCEVDYESGSQTALLRFRREEDQKNVLGKETHQISLDKGVLKMTVRLPSDGKQKQVRDKK
;
A
#
# COMPACT_ATOMS: atom_id res chain seq x y z
N MET A 1 -6.26 21.60 3.74
CA MET A 1 -5.20 21.11 2.82
C MET A 1 -4.78 19.69 3.23
N ALA A 2 -5.70 18.74 3.34
CA ALA A 2 -5.42 17.42 3.94
C ALA A 2 -5.99 16.25 3.11
N GLU A 3 -6.01 16.39 1.79
CA GLU A 3 -6.55 15.38 0.88
C GLU A 3 -5.47 14.76 -0.01
N GLU A 4 -4.19 14.95 0.29
CA GLU A 4 -3.14 14.51 -0.62
C GLU A 4 -3.00 12.97 -0.65
N TYR A 5 -3.37 12.27 0.43
CA TYR A 5 -3.35 10.79 0.50
C TYR A 5 -4.50 10.22 1.36
N ALA A 6 -5.73 10.36 0.89
CA ALA A 6 -6.95 9.99 1.62
C ALA A 6 -7.32 8.50 1.57
N PHE A 7 -6.61 7.69 0.76
CA PHE A 7 -7.01 6.32 0.45
C PHE A 7 -6.02 5.29 1.03
N PRO A 8 -6.20 4.84 2.29
CA PRO A 8 -5.25 3.96 2.95
C PRO A 8 -5.41 2.50 2.53
N VAL A 9 -4.30 1.78 2.40
CA VAL A 9 -4.24 0.35 2.12
C VAL A 9 -3.25 -0.30 3.08
N LEU A 10 -3.69 -1.34 3.78
CA LEU A 10 -2.83 -2.13 4.64
C LEU A 10 -2.17 -3.23 3.81
N VAL A 11 -0.85 -3.32 3.90
CA VAL A 11 -0.04 -4.37 3.28
C VAL A 11 0.43 -5.29 4.37
N GLU A 12 0.20 -6.58 4.19
CA GLU A 12 0.75 -7.64 5.03
C GLU A 12 1.85 -8.36 4.26
N LEU A 13 3.02 -8.44 4.87
CA LEU A 13 4.23 -9.02 4.32
C LEU A 13 4.40 -10.40 4.94
N GLU A 14 4.70 -11.42 4.12
CA GLU A 14 5.02 -12.74 4.68
C GLU A 14 6.33 -12.70 5.49
N GLU A 15 7.27 -11.83 5.11
CA GLU A 15 8.55 -11.64 5.80
C GLU A 15 8.87 -10.16 6.03
N GLY A 16 9.09 -9.78 7.29
CA GLY A 16 9.30 -8.39 7.72
C GLY A 16 10.77 -7.97 7.87
N ASN A 17 11.74 -8.86 7.63
CA ASN A 17 13.15 -8.61 7.93
C ASN A 17 14.00 -8.38 6.67
N THR A 18 13.50 -7.59 5.72
CA THR A 18 14.25 -7.22 4.51
C THR A 18 14.85 -5.82 4.64
N PRO A 19 16.18 -5.66 4.50
CA PRO A 19 16.80 -4.33 4.47
C PRO A 19 16.27 -3.53 3.28
N ARG A 20 16.00 -2.23 3.51
CA ARG A 20 15.46 -1.30 2.51
C ARG A 20 14.08 -1.70 1.94
N LEU A 21 13.31 -2.48 2.69
CA LEU A 21 11.97 -2.89 2.25
C LEU A 21 11.06 -1.69 1.98
N LYS A 22 11.10 -0.66 2.83
CA LYS A 22 10.38 0.61 2.61
C LYS A 22 10.57 1.16 1.20
N ASN A 23 11.82 1.34 0.75
CA ASN A 23 12.11 1.86 -0.59
C ASN A 23 11.63 0.93 -1.70
N LYS A 24 11.63 -0.40 -1.48
CA LYS A 24 11.09 -1.36 -2.45
C LYS A 24 9.57 -1.28 -2.54
N LEU A 25 8.88 -1.17 -1.41
CA LEU A 25 7.43 -0.98 -1.35
C LEU A 25 7.05 0.30 -2.09
N VAL A 26 7.67 1.44 -1.74
CA VAL A 26 7.45 2.72 -2.43
C VAL A 26 7.59 2.55 -3.94
N LYS A 27 8.73 2.02 -4.41
CA LYS A 27 8.97 1.83 -5.85
C LYS A 27 7.97 0.88 -6.50
N TYR A 28 7.55 -0.17 -5.81
CA TYR A 28 6.62 -1.17 -6.35
C TYR A 28 5.20 -0.60 -6.49
N PHE A 29 4.68 0.05 -5.43
CA PHE A 29 3.34 0.62 -5.39
C PHE A 29 3.21 1.92 -6.20
N GLN A 30 4.29 2.68 -6.38
CA GLN A 30 4.33 3.81 -7.32
C GLN A 30 4.55 3.40 -8.78
N SER A 31 4.90 2.13 -9.03
CA SER A 31 5.05 1.62 -10.38
C SER A 31 3.75 1.00 -10.89
N LYS A 32 3.56 1.02 -12.21
CA LYS A 32 2.49 0.28 -12.90
C LYS A 32 2.49 -1.23 -12.63
N LYS A 33 3.59 -1.79 -12.09
CA LYS A 33 3.66 -3.20 -11.69
C LYS A 33 2.64 -3.58 -10.62
N SER A 34 2.32 -2.68 -9.70
CA SER A 34 1.29 -2.92 -8.68
C SER A 34 -0.11 -2.47 -9.13
N ASN A 35 -0.22 -1.89 -10.33
CA ASN A 35 -1.37 -1.06 -10.75
C ASN A 35 -1.68 0.09 -9.79
N GLY A 36 -0.69 0.51 -8.99
CA GLY A 36 -0.80 1.68 -8.13
C GLY A 36 -0.41 2.96 -8.86
N GLY A 37 -0.23 4.01 -8.06
CA GLY A 37 0.11 5.35 -8.52
C GLY A 37 0.80 6.14 -7.42
N ASP A 38 0.50 7.44 -7.33
CA ASP A 38 1.13 8.31 -6.35
C ASP A 38 0.69 7.92 -4.92
N CYS A 39 1.64 7.44 -4.11
CA CYS A 39 1.37 6.93 -2.78
C CYS A 39 2.51 7.17 -1.77
N GLU A 40 2.11 7.38 -0.52
CA GLU A 40 2.99 7.33 0.65
C GLU A 40 3.03 5.94 1.26
N VAL A 41 4.19 5.57 1.80
CA VAL A 41 4.40 4.28 2.46
C VAL A 41 4.90 4.52 3.88
N ASP A 42 4.06 4.15 4.84
CA ASP A 42 4.40 4.08 6.25
C ASP A 42 4.78 2.64 6.59
N TYR A 43 6.07 2.42 6.84
CA TYR A 43 6.61 1.10 7.15
C TYR A 43 7.65 1.25 8.25
N GLU A 44 7.44 0.51 9.33
CA GLU A 44 8.39 0.39 10.42
C GLU A 44 9.31 -0.81 10.18
N SER A 45 10.62 -0.58 10.30
CA SER A 45 11.63 -1.60 10.00
C SER A 45 11.51 -2.77 10.96
N GLY A 46 11.26 -3.97 10.43
CA GLY A 46 11.05 -5.19 11.22
C GLY A 46 9.58 -5.52 11.45
N SER A 47 8.65 -4.63 11.10
CA SER A 47 7.22 -4.97 11.07
C SER A 47 6.88 -5.88 9.89
N GLN A 48 5.87 -6.71 10.07
CA GLN A 48 5.27 -7.53 9.01
C GLN A 48 4.12 -6.81 8.30
N THR A 49 3.82 -5.56 8.68
CA THR A 49 2.76 -4.77 8.08
C THR A 49 3.29 -3.41 7.63
N ALA A 50 2.74 -2.91 6.54
CA ALA A 50 2.98 -1.55 6.05
C ALA A 50 1.65 -0.87 5.77
N LEU A 51 1.55 0.42 6.01
CA LEU A 51 0.39 1.23 5.68
C LEU A 51 0.71 2.11 4.48
N LEU A 52 0.08 1.84 3.35
CA LEU A 52 0.11 2.69 2.17
C LEU A 52 -1.00 3.73 2.26
N ARG A 53 -0.77 4.91 1.68
CA ARG A 53 -1.82 5.89 1.44
C ARG A 53 -1.72 6.38 0.01
N PHE A 54 -2.75 6.10 -0.79
CA PHE A 54 -2.83 6.54 -2.17
C PHE A 54 -3.48 7.90 -2.26
N ARG A 55 -3.05 8.67 -3.26
CA ARG A 55 -3.65 9.96 -3.59
C ARG A 55 -5.00 9.80 -4.31
N ARG A 56 -5.14 8.78 -5.14
CA ARG A 56 -6.36 8.49 -5.91
C ARG A 56 -7.01 7.20 -5.44
N GLU A 57 -8.33 7.20 -5.41
CA GLU A 57 -9.12 6.01 -5.10
C GLU A 57 -8.92 4.91 -6.15
N GLU A 58 -8.79 5.28 -7.42
CA GLU A 58 -8.58 4.36 -8.54
C GLU A 58 -7.31 3.52 -8.34
N ASP A 59 -6.19 4.16 -7.95
CA ASP A 59 -4.93 3.49 -7.66
C ASP A 59 -5.08 2.51 -6.49
N GLN A 60 -5.78 2.90 -5.42
CA GLN A 60 -6.11 2.02 -4.30
C GLN A 60 -6.93 0.81 -4.77
N LYS A 61 -8.00 1.02 -5.53
CA LYS A 61 -8.90 -0.05 -6.01
C LYS A 61 -8.17 -1.02 -6.94
N ASN A 62 -7.31 -0.51 -7.80
CA ASN A 62 -6.49 -1.32 -8.70
C ASN A 62 -5.50 -2.21 -7.94
N VAL A 63 -4.87 -1.66 -6.89
CA VAL A 63 -3.97 -2.41 -6.01
C VAL A 63 -4.74 -3.47 -5.23
N LEU A 64 -5.91 -3.12 -4.65
CA LEU A 64 -6.77 -4.06 -3.92
C LEU A 64 -7.37 -5.15 -4.80
N GLY A 65 -7.70 -4.83 -6.05
CA GLY A 65 -8.23 -5.78 -7.02
C GLY A 65 -7.19 -6.75 -7.59
N LYS A 66 -5.89 -6.52 -7.32
CA LYS A 66 -4.83 -7.41 -7.75
C LYS A 66 -4.67 -8.56 -6.77
N GLU A 67 -4.88 -9.78 -7.26
CA GLU A 67 -4.86 -11.01 -6.45
C GLU A 67 -3.52 -11.32 -5.79
N THR A 68 -2.39 -10.93 -6.40
CA THR A 68 -1.06 -11.26 -5.86
C THR A 68 -0.10 -10.09 -6.02
N HIS A 69 0.50 -9.69 -4.90
CA HIS A 69 1.59 -8.73 -4.88
C HIS A 69 2.89 -9.43 -4.50
N GLN A 70 3.92 -9.23 -5.33
CA GLN A 70 5.20 -9.84 -5.10
C GLN A 70 6.34 -8.94 -5.57
N ILE A 71 7.37 -8.82 -4.75
CA ILE A 71 8.57 -8.02 -5.02
C ILE A 71 9.75 -8.98 -5.13
N SER A 72 10.46 -8.93 -6.26
CA SER A 72 11.73 -9.63 -6.43
C SER A 72 12.80 -8.99 -5.54
N LEU A 73 13.30 -9.78 -4.60
CA LEU A 73 14.46 -9.49 -3.77
C LEU A 73 15.70 -10.19 -4.34
N ASP A 74 16.88 -9.77 -3.87
CA ASP A 74 18.15 -10.35 -4.32
C ASP A 74 18.25 -11.83 -3.91
N LYS A 75 17.68 -12.17 -2.74
CA LYS A 75 17.67 -13.51 -2.16
C LYS A 75 16.36 -14.29 -2.36
N GLY A 76 15.40 -13.77 -3.13
CA GLY A 76 14.11 -14.47 -3.30
C GLY A 76 12.96 -13.55 -3.75
N VAL A 77 11.73 -13.98 -3.51
CA VAL A 77 10.52 -13.21 -3.82
C VAL A 77 9.76 -12.97 -2.53
N LEU A 78 9.53 -11.70 -2.19
CA LEU A 78 8.69 -11.32 -1.07
C LEU A 78 7.25 -11.20 -1.56
N LYS A 79 6.39 -12.08 -1.08
CA LYS A 79 4.95 -11.98 -1.31
C LYS A 79 4.32 -11.10 -0.25
N MET A 80 3.26 -10.43 -0.65
CA MET A 80 2.45 -9.62 0.22
C MET A 80 0.99 -9.65 -0.21
N THR A 81 0.12 -9.46 0.76
CA THR A 81 -1.31 -9.28 0.58
C THR A 81 -1.67 -7.85 0.91
N VAL A 82 -2.63 -7.31 0.17
CA VAL A 82 -3.14 -5.96 0.42
C VAL A 82 -4.60 -6.08 0.83
N ARG A 83 -5.00 -5.28 1.81
CA ARG A 83 -6.37 -5.20 2.28
C ARG A 83 -6.70 -3.80 2.76
N LEU A 84 -7.99 -3.54 2.92
CA LEU A 84 -8.42 -2.30 3.58
C LEU A 84 -8.05 -2.39 5.07
N PRO A 85 -7.46 -1.34 5.67
CA PRO A 85 -7.24 -1.31 7.11
C PRO A 85 -8.61 -1.31 7.82
N SER A 86 -8.81 -2.23 8.76
CA SER A 86 -10.11 -2.43 9.44
C SER A 86 -10.55 -1.27 10.35
N ASP A 87 -9.73 -0.25 10.59
CA ASP A 87 -10.08 0.81 11.55
C ASP A 87 -10.40 2.16 10.89
N GLY A 88 -11.68 2.38 10.63
CA GLY A 88 -12.38 3.42 11.39
C GLY A 88 -12.61 4.80 10.78
N LYS A 89 -11.93 5.26 9.73
CA LYS A 89 -12.24 6.58 9.10
C LYS A 89 -12.04 6.65 7.60
N GLN A 90 -12.91 5.98 6.84
CA GLN A 90 -13.42 6.67 5.65
C GLN A 90 -14.34 7.77 6.18
N LYS A 91 -13.82 8.99 6.34
CA LYS A 91 -14.70 10.17 6.43
C LYS A 91 -15.37 10.29 5.08
N GLN A 92 -16.48 9.59 4.95
CA GLN A 92 -17.49 9.75 3.93
C GLN A 92 -18.08 11.15 4.15
N VAL A 93 -17.39 12.19 3.68
CA VAL A 93 -18.04 13.44 3.29
C VAL A 93 -18.76 13.14 1.99
N ARG A 94 -19.89 12.42 2.10
CA ARG A 94 -20.88 12.42 1.02
C ARG A 94 -21.74 13.64 1.24
N ASP A 95 -21.51 14.61 0.39
CA ASP A 95 -22.33 15.80 0.17
C ASP A 95 -23.82 15.51 0.34
N LYS A 96 -24.44 16.30 1.20
CA LYS A 96 -25.88 16.38 1.37
C LYS A 96 -26.38 17.39 0.33
N LYS A 97 -27.05 16.94 -0.72
CA LYS A 97 -27.94 17.80 -1.52
C LYS A 97 -29.10 17.01 -2.07
#